data_AF-A0A0C3P405-F1
#
_entry.id   AF-A0A0C3P405-F1
#
_cell.length_a   1.000
_cell.length_b   1.000
_cell.length_c   1.000
_cell.angle_alpha   90.00
_cell.angle_beta   90.00
_cell.angle_gamma   90.00
#
_symmetry.space_group_name_H-M   'P 1'
#
loop_
_entity.id
_entity.type
_entity.pdbx_description
1 polymer ?
#
loop_
_entity_poly.entity_id
_entity_poly.type
_entity_poly.pdbx_seq_one_letter_code
_entity_poly.pdbx_strand_id
1 'polypeptide(L)'
;MVFNLPATKCSIKGKMVQCAPQDNPITDPMQALQNHIHLNPATNDAHLFTWKHPIHSIRPLSKAKVTRTIAKVAKSHPGLPNLKGHSLRIRGMLFYLLNGVPFDVVKTMGRWSGDSFTIY
;
A
#
# COMPACT_ATOMS: atom_id res chain seq x y z
N MET A 1 0.24 5.90 -11.79
CA MET A 1 1.41 5.04 -12.09
C MET A 1 1.01 3.57 -12.21
N VAL A 2 1.64 2.83 -13.14
CA VAL A 2 1.45 1.40 -13.33
C VAL A 2 2.78 0.69 -13.10
N PHE A 3 2.78 -0.41 -12.34
CA PHE A 3 3.97 -1.23 -12.12
C PHE A 3 3.65 -2.71 -12.13
N ASN A 4 4.62 -3.53 -12.55
CA ASN A 4 4.47 -4.98 -12.63
C ASN A 4 5.08 -5.63 -11.39
N LEU A 5 4.24 -6.33 -10.63
CA LEU A 5 4.74 -7.20 -9.58
C LEU A 5 5.18 -8.53 -10.21
N PRO A 6 6.38 -9.05 -9.89
CA PRO A 6 6.88 -10.28 -10.48
C PRO A 6 6.10 -11.52 -10.02
N ALA A 7 5.56 -11.48 -8.80
CA ALA A 7 4.70 -12.52 -8.24
C ALA A 7 3.77 -11.94 -7.17
N THR A 8 2.71 -12.68 -6.87
CA THR A 8 1.72 -12.33 -5.85
C THR A 8 1.28 -13.60 -5.14
N LYS A 9 0.66 -13.48 -3.95
CA LYS A 9 0.16 -14.64 -3.19
C LYS A 9 -0.72 -15.58 -4.04
N CYS A 10 -1.44 -15.04 -5.02
CA CYS A 10 -2.40 -15.78 -5.84
C CYS A 10 -1.93 -16.02 -7.28
N SER A 11 -0.73 -15.61 -7.67
CA SER A 11 -0.21 -15.80 -9.03
C SER A 11 1.30 -15.64 -9.08
N ILE A 12 1.98 -16.65 -9.62
CA ILE A 12 3.42 -16.66 -9.87
C ILE A 12 3.80 -15.90 -11.16
N LYS A 13 2.87 -15.72 -12.11
CA LYS A 13 3.13 -15.05 -13.40
C LYS A 13 3.13 -13.52 -13.32
N GLY A 14 3.32 -12.98 -12.12
CA GLY A 14 3.19 -11.56 -11.85
C GLY A 14 1.77 -11.01 -12.03
N LYS A 15 1.59 -9.73 -11.69
CA LYS A 15 0.40 -8.94 -12.03
C LYS A 15 0.76 -7.46 -12.15
N MET A 16 0.12 -6.81 -13.11
CA MET A 16 0.09 -5.35 -13.20
C MET A 16 -0.71 -4.78 -12.03
N VAL A 17 -0.19 -3.70 -11.43
CA VAL A 17 -0.84 -2.96 -10.36
C VAL A 17 -0.85 -1.49 -10.73
N GLN A 18 -1.95 -0.83 -10.40
CA GLN A 18 -2.14 0.60 -10.63
C GLN A 18 -2.20 1.35 -9.31
N CYS A 19 -1.63 2.55 -9.31
CA CYS A 19 -1.68 3.50 -8.22
C CYS A 19 -2.12 4.84 -8.82
N ALA A 20 -3.30 5.31 -8.44
CA ALA A 20 -3.84 6.58 -8.91
C ALA A 20 -3.38 7.73 -8.01
N PRO A 21 -3.16 8.93 -8.56
CA PRO A 21 -2.89 10.11 -7.75
C PRO A 21 -4.10 10.47 -6.88
N GLN A 22 -3.86 11.16 -5.77
CA GLN A 22 -4.90 11.81 -4.96
C GLN A 22 -4.73 13.33 -4.96
N ASP A 23 -5.84 14.06 -4.80
CA ASP A 23 -5.85 15.53 -4.82
C ASP A 23 -5.01 16.16 -3.71
N ASN A 24 -4.93 15.50 -2.55
CA ASN A 24 -4.10 15.95 -1.45
C ASN A 24 -2.65 15.46 -1.63
N PRO A 25 -1.67 16.36 -1.87
CA PRO A 25 -0.29 15.98 -2.14
C PRO A 25 0.41 15.30 -0.94
N ILE A 26 -0.03 15.56 0.29
CA ILE A 26 0.54 14.95 1.50
C ILE A 26 0.18 13.46 1.58
N THR A 27 -1.03 13.10 1.13
CA THR A 27 -1.52 11.72 1.16
C THR A 27 -1.49 11.04 -0.20
N ASP A 28 -0.94 11.70 -1.21
CA ASP A 28 -0.84 11.17 -2.56
C ASP A 28 0.12 9.97 -2.61
N PRO A 29 -0.37 8.75 -2.89
CA PRO A 29 0.47 7.56 -2.90
C PRO A 29 1.51 7.59 -4.03
N MET A 30 1.26 8.34 -5.10
CA MET A 30 2.20 8.46 -6.21
C MET A 30 3.42 9.30 -5.82
N GLN A 31 3.21 10.49 -5.24
CA GLN A 31 4.28 11.29 -4.66
C GLN A 31 5.02 10.57 -3.53
N ALA A 32 4.31 9.88 -2.64
CA ALA A 32 4.94 9.12 -1.56
C ALA A 32 5.88 8.03 -2.10
N LEU A 33 5.49 7.33 -3.16
CA LEU A 33 6.30 6.28 -3.78
C LEU A 33 7.50 6.88 -4.55
N GLN A 34 7.31 7.98 -5.28
CA GLN A 34 8.42 8.68 -5.94
C GLN A 34 9.46 9.17 -4.94
N ASN A 35 9.01 9.78 -3.84
CA ASN A 35 9.88 10.20 -2.75
C ASN A 35 10.61 9.01 -2.11
N HIS A 36 9.93 7.89 -1.92
CA HIS A 36 10.56 6.67 -1.42
C HIS A 36 11.71 6.19 -2.31
N ILE A 37 11.49 6.12 -3.63
CA ILE A 37 12.50 5.72 -4.61
C ILE A 37 13.67 6.70 -4.63
N HIS A 38 13.39 8.01 -4.56
CA HIS A 38 14.41 9.06 -4.51
C HIS A 38 15.31 8.94 -3.27
N LEU A 39 14.72 8.72 -2.10
CA LEU A 39 15.45 8.60 -0.83
C LEU A 39 16.16 7.24 -0.67
N ASN A 40 15.72 6.22 -1.40
CA ASN A 40 16.23 4.85 -1.30
C ASN A 40 16.61 4.32 -2.69
N PRO A 41 17.65 4.90 -3.33
CA PRO A 41 18.10 4.42 -4.62
C PRO A 41 18.50 2.94 -4.50
N ALA A 42 17.94 2.13 -5.38
CA ALA A 42 18.17 0.69 -5.44
C ALA A 42 18.31 0.26 -6.91
N THR A 43 18.83 -0.94 -7.12
CA THR A 43 18.95 -1.53 -8.46
C THR A 43 17.57 -1.90 -9.01
N ASN A 44 17.44 -2.01 -10.34
CA ASN A 44 16.16 -2.29 -11.00
C ASN A 44 15.54 -3.66 -10.63
N ASP A 45 16.37 -4.59 -10.15
CA ASP A 45 15.99 -5.91 -9.65
C ASP A 45 15.63 -5.92 -8.15
N ALA A 46 15.81 -4.80 -7.44
CA ALA A 46 15.45 -4.69 -6.03
C ALA A 46 13.93 -4.66 -5.82
N HIS A 47 13.49 -5.05 -4.63
CA HIS A 47 12.06 -4.98 -4.29
C HIS A 47 11.56 -3.53 -4.28
N LEU A 48 10.30 -3.30 -4.69
CA LEU A 48 9.70 -1.95 -4.82
C LEU A 48 9.80 -1.09 -3.56
N PHE A 49 9.67 -1.69 -2.38
CA PHE A 49 9.73 -1.00 -1.08
C PHE A 49 11.06 -1.27 -0.36
N THR A 50 12.14 -1.25 -1.11
CA THR A 50 13.47 -1.46 -0.55
C THR A 50 13.96 -0.16 0.10
N TRP A 51 14.63 -0.27 1.25
CA TRP A 51 15.07 0.91 1.99
C TRP A 51 16.46 0.73 2.60
N LYS A 52 17.14 1.86 2.84
CA LYS A 52 18.46 1.89 3.48
C LYS A 52 18.29 1.68 4.98
N HIS A 53 18.68 0.50 5.47
CA HIS A 53 18.66 0.23 6.90
C HIS A 53 19.78 1.01 7.61
N PRO A 54 19.57 1.55 8.83
CA PRO A 54 20.61 2.32 9.51
C PRO A 54 21.88 1.53 9.83
N ILE A 55 21.74 0.22 10.05
CA ILE A 55 22.82 -0.69 10.48
C ILE A 55 23.30 -1.61 9.34
N HIS A 56 22.47 -1.85 8.34
CA HIS A 56 22.72 -2.86 7.30
C HIS A 56 22.68 -2.22 5.91
N SER A 57 23.06 -2.99 4.90
CA SER A 57 22.80 -2.63 3.52
C SER A 57 21.29 -2.52 3.21
N ILE A 58 21.01 -2.15 1.97
CA ILE A 58 19.70 -2.06 1.36
C ILE A 58 18.88 -3.36 1.60
N ARG A 59 17.65 -3.25 2.12
CA ARG A 59 16.78 -4.42 2.38
C ARG A 59 15.31 -4.19 2.02
N PRO A 60 14.56 -5.25 1.70
CA PRO A 60 13.12 -5.16 1.49
C PRO A 60 12.39 -4.77 2.79
N LEU A 61 11.38 -3.91 2.66
CA LEU A 61 10.49 -3.56 3.76
C LEU A 61 9.57 -4.73 4.11
N SER A 62 9.65 -5.20 5.35
CA SER A 62 8.82 -6.32 5.82
C SER A 62 7.48 -5.86 6.38
N LYS A 63 6.45 -6.71 6.27
CA LYS A 63 5.13 -6.50 6.90
C LYS A 63 5.24 -6.18 8.40
N ALA A 64 6.15 -6.88 9.11
CA ALA A 64 6.37 -6.68 10.53
C ALA A 64 6.89 -5.27 10.83
N LYS A 65 7.85 -4.77 10.02
CA LYS A 65 8.37 -3.41 10.17
C LYS A 65 7.28 -2.37 9.90
N VAL A 66 6.52 -2.51 8.81
CA VAL A 66 5.40 -1.60 8.48
C VAL A 66 4.38 -1.54 9.61
N THR A 67 3.89 -2.72 10.05
CA THR A 67 2.86 -2.79 11.09
C THR A 67 3.35 -2.18 12.41
N ARG A 68 4.60 -2.44 12.81
CA ARG A 68 5.20 -1.85 14.02
C ARG A 68 5.33 -0.33 13.90
N THR A 69 5.77 0.18 12.75
CA THR A 69 5.89 1.63 12.53
C THR A 69 4.53 2.31 12.60
N ILE A 70 3.51 1.77 11.92
CA ILE A 70 2.15 2.32 11.96
C ILE A 70 1.58 2.31 13.37
N ALA A 71 1.74 1.20 14.10
CA ALA A 71 1.28 1.11 15.48
C ALA A 71 1.99 2.13 16.40
N LYS A 72 3.30 2.33 16.21
CA LYS A 72 4.06 3.36 16.94
C LYS A 72 3.53 4.76 16.65
N VAL A 73 3.31 5.10 15.38
CA VAL A 73 2.75 6.39 14.97
C VAL A 73 1.35 6.59 15.55
N ALA A 74 0.45 5.61 15.39
CA ALA A 74 -0.90 5.69 15.94
C ALA A 74 -0.89 5.91 17.46
N LYS A 75 -0.02 5.20 18.20
CA LYS A 75 0.11 5.36 19.66
C LYS A 75 0.61 6.76 20.08
N SER A 76 1.43 7.41 19.24
CA SER A 76 1.94 8.75 19.53
C SER A 76 0.97 9.90 19.25
N HIS A 77 -0.18 9.62 18.63
CA HIS A 77 -1.18 10.65 18.28
C HIS A 77 -2.45 10.45 19.10
N PRO A 78 -2.78 11.39 20.01
CA PRO A 78 -4.04 11.36 20.74
C PRO A 78 -5.23 11.28 19.78
N GLY A 79 -6.18 10.38 20.07
CA GLY A 79 -7.40 10.21 19.25
C GLY A 79 -7.29 9.21 18.09
N LEU A 80 -6.10 8.69 17.77
CA LEU A 80 -5.99 7.60 16.78
C LEU A 80 -6.19 6.22 17.43
N PRO A 81 -7.09 5.37 16.88
CA PRO A 81 -7.24 4.02 17.38
C PRO A 81 -6.03 3.15 17.01
N ASN A 82 -5.90 2.00 17.67
CA ASN A 82 -4.89 1.01 17.30
C ASN A 82 -5.17 0.46 15.89
N LEU A 83 -4.36 0.88 14.91
CA LEU A 83 -4.49 0.47 13.52
C LEU A 83 -3.85 -0.91 13.30
N LYS A 84 -4.66 -1.95 13.11
CA LYS A 84 -4.21 -3.29 12.73
C LYS A 84 -4.07 -3.41 11.22
N GLY A 85 -3.16 -4.25 10.74
CA GLY A 85 -2.94 -4.43 9.30
C GLY A 85 -4.20 -4.82 8.50
N HIS A 86 -5.10 -5.62 9.09
CA HIS A 86 -6.37 -5.96 8.45
C HIS A 86 -7.34 -4.76 8.37
N SER A 87 -7.41 -3.94 9.42
CA SER A 87 -8.26 -2.76 9.41
C SER A 87 -7.79 -1.71 8.41
N LEU A 88 -6.48 -1.60 8.15
CA LEU A 88 -5.96 -0.74 7.08
C LEU A 88 -6.50 -1.14 5.70
N ARG A 89 -6.54 -2.44 5.40
CA ARG A 89 -7.04 -2.93 4.10
C ARG A 89 -8.54 -2.68 3.94
N ILE A 90 -9.33 -2.93 4.99
CA ILE A 90 -10.79 -2.69 4.95
C ILE A 90 -11.09 -1.19 4.88
N ARG A 91 -10.50 -0.39 5.77
CA ARG A 91 -10.75 1.06 5.84
C ARG A 91 -10.26 1.79 4.60
N GLY A 92 -9.18 1.33 3.96
CA GLY A 92 -8.71 1.89 2.70
C GLY A 92 -9.71 1.67 1.55
N MET A 93 -10.33 0.49 1.49
CA MET A 93 -11.40 0.24 0.52
C MET A 93 -12.64 1.09 0.82
N LEU A 94 -13.08 1.11 2.08
CA LEU A 94 -14.22 1.94 2.50
C LEU A 94 -14.00 3.42 2.18
N PHE A 95 -12.77 3.92 2.36
CA PHE A 95 -12.39 5.27 1.99
C PHE A 95 -12.69 5.56 0.52
N TYR A 96 -12.28 4.70 -0.41
CA TYR A 96 -12.54 4.92 -1.84
C TYR A 96 -14.04 4.89 -2.18
N LEU A 97 -14.78 3.94 -1.61
CA LEU A 97 -16.23 3.87 -1.81
C LEU A 97 -16.97 5.11 -1.29
N LEU A 98 -16.60 5.60 -0.10
CA LEU A 98 -17.18 6.82 0.48
C LEU A 98 -16.84 8.09 -0.33
N ASN A 99 -15.76 8.06 -1.11
CA ASN A 99 -15.40 9.14 -2.05
C ASN A 99 -16.01 8.93 -3.45
N GLY A 100 -17.00 8.04 -3.60
CA GLY A 100 -17.74 7.85 -4.84
C GLY A 100 -17.01 7.03 -5.91
N VAL A 101 -15.89 6.38 -5.58
CA VAL A 101 -15.21 5.48 -6.53
C VAL A 101 -16.12 4.27 -6.77
N PRO A 102 -16.43 3.93 -8.04
CA PRO A 102 -17.29 2.78 -8.35
C PRO A 102 -16.77 1.46 -7.77
N PHE A 103 -17.69 0.59 -7.36
CA PHE A 103 -17.35 -0.66 -6.69
C PHE A 103 -16.46 -1.58 -7.55
N ASP A 104 -16.74 -1.68 -8.85
CA ASP A 104 -15.95 -2.46 -9.81
C ASP A 104 -14.50 -1.94 -9.93
N VAL A 105 -14.31 -0.61 -9.83
CA VAL A 105 -13.00 0.03 -9.78
C VAL A 105 -12.28 -0.34 -8.48
N VAL A 106 -12.94 -0.22 -7.33
CA VAL A 106 -12.36 -0.61 -6.02
C VAL A 106 -12.06 -2.12 -5.96
N LYS A 107 -12.92 -2.95 -6.55
CA LYS A 107 -12.73 -4.41 -6.70
C LYS A 107 -11.49 -4.71 -7.53
N THR A 108 -11.28 -3.96 -8.61
CA THR A 108 -10.10 -4.04 -9.48
C THR A 108 -8.84 -3.64 -8.73
N MET A 109 -8.85 -2.51 -8.02
CA MET A 109 -7.74 -2.05 -7.16
C MET A 109 -7.40 -3.07 -6.06
N GLY A 110 -8.42 -3.61 -5.41
CA GLY A 110 -8.31 -4.61 -4.34
C GLY A 110 -7.95 -6.01 -4.84
N ARG A 111 -8.06 -6.24 -6.15
CA ARG A 111 -7.87 -7.51 -6.85
C ARG A 111 -8.76 -8.62 -6.30
N TRP A 112 -10.03 -8.31 -6.09
CA TRP A 112 -11.00 -9.24 -5.54
C TRP A 112 -11.60 -10.10 -6.65
N SER A 113 -11.63 -11.41 -6.44
CA SER A 113 -12.19 -12.35 -7.41
C SER A 113 -13.71 -12.48 -7.29
N GLY A 114 -14.28 -12.22 -6.11
CA GLY A 114 -15.71 -12.38 -5.83
C GLY A 114 -16.43 -11.07 -5.58
N ASP A 115 -17.74 -11.10 -5.74
CA ASP A 115 -18.69 -10.00 -5.49
C ASP A 115 -19.37 -10.12 -4.13
N SER A 116 -18.79 -10.85 -3.18
CA SER A 116 -19.36 -11.05 -1.85
C SER A 116 -19.53 -9.76 -1.03
N PHE A 117 -19.04 -8.62 -1.53
CA PHE A 117 -19.30 -7.32 -0.90
C PHE A 117 -20.60 -6.69 -1.38
N THR A 118 -21.14 -7.05 -2.55
CA THR A 118 -22.39 -6.46 -3.09
C THR A 118 -23.65 -7.00 -2.45
N ILE A 119 -23.53 -8.02 -1.59
CA ILE A 119 -24.66 -8.66 -0.90
C ILE A 119 -24.96 -8.03 0.47
N TYR A 120 -24.17 -7.03 0.87
CA TYR A 120 -24.27 -6.29 2.12
C TYR A 120 -24.44 -4.80 1.83
#